data_AF-A0AAU1QPQ4-F1
#
_entry.id   AF-A0AAU1QPQ4-F1
#
_cell.length_a   1.000
_cell.length_b   1.000
_cell.length_c   1.000
_cell.angle_alpha   90.00
_cell.angle_beta   90.00
_cell.angle_gamma   90.00
#
_symmetry.space_group_name_H-M   'P 1'
#
loop_
_entity.id
_entity.type
_entity.pdbx_description
1 polymer ?
#
loop_
_entity_poly.entity_id
_entity_poly.type
_entity_poly.pdbx_seq_one_letter_code
_entity_poly.pdbx_strand_id
1 'polypeptide(L)'
;MDVQTLTGLFGLGGTVVGVGGTLLGGLIQQRHQVRTTREERAEARASEVESRGRGVAEKALTELYGLRRHAMTWKVGMSSDERNQWVKIAHAMADDSELNAALIPGADELRERLQDALSAARKSFFVDAFESEHEAYMAEFDTGHSIALLSAYMRGDHALPIPTLRERREGAEREARQDL
;
A
#
# COMPACT_ATOMS: atom_id res chain seq x y z
N MET A 1 -52.96 56.85 -47.81
CA MET A 1 -52.89 55.48 -47.27
C MET A 1 -51.42 55.15 -47.21
N ASP A 2 -50.81 55.13 -46.03
CA ASP A 2 -49.35 55.05 -45.90
C ASP A 2 -48.89 54.05 -44.84
N VAL A 3 -48.14 53.07 -45.34
CA VAL A 3 -46.96 52.38 -44.78
C VAL A 3 -46.76 52.44 -43.25
N GLN A 4 -47.76 52.06 -42.47
CA GLN A 4 -47.61 51.73 -41.04
C GLN A 4 -48.00 50.30 -40.68
N THR A 5 -48.30 49.45 -41.68
CA THR A 5 -48.77 48.07 -41.48
C THR A 5 -47.80 46.99 -41.97
N LEU A 6 -46.53 47.33 -42.20
CA LEU A 6 -45.51 46.39 -42.70
C LEU A 6 -44.39 46.09 -41.69
N THR A 7 -44.70 46.15 -40.39
CA THR A 7 -43.79 45.76 -39.29
C THR A 7 -44.23 44.48 -38.57
N GLY A 8 -45.17 43.71 -39.14
CA GLY A 8 -45.87 42.64 -38.42
C GLY A 8 -45.59 41.19 -38.83
N LEU A 9 -44.74 40.92 -39.84
CA LEU A 9 -44.73 39.57 -40.46
C LEU A 9 -43.35 38.97 -40.77
N PHE A 10 -42.30 39.36 -40.05
CA PHE A 10 -40.98 38.69 -40.12
C PHE A 10 -40.41 38.31 -38.74
N GLY A 11 -41.23 38.27 -37.69
CA GLY A 11 -40.79 38.02 -36.30
C GLY A 11 -41.16 36.67 -35.68
N LEU A 12 -41.80 35.75 -36.41
CA LEU A 12 -42.40 34.53 -35.83
C LEU A 12 -42.06 33.23 -36.58
N GLY A 13 -40.91 33.17 -37.25
CA GLY A 13 -40.41 31.96 -37.91
C GLY A 13 -39.17 31.32 -37.28
N GLY A 14 -38.50 31.99 -36.34
CA GLY A 14 -37.18 31.58 -35.83
C GLY A 14 -37.17 30.89 -34.46
N THR A 15 -38.28 30.90 -33.71
CA THR A 15 -38.24 30.62 -32.27
C THR A 15 -38.43 29.15 -31.90
N VAL A 16 -38.88 28.28 -32.81
CA VAL A 16 -39.17 26.87 -32.47
C VAL A 16 -37.96 25.95 -32.61
N VAL A 17 -36.96 26.30 -33.45
CA VAL A 17 -35.73 25.49 -33.60
C VAL A 17 -34.70 25.82 -32.52
N GLY A 18 -34.69 27.05 -31.96
CA GLY A 18 -33.73 27.47 -30.92
C GLY A 18 -33.98 26.91 -29.52
N VAL A 19 -35.24 26.66 -29.15
CA VAL A 19 -35.60 26.15 -27.80
C VAL A 19 -35.42 24.64 -27.70
N GLY A 20 -35.63 23.89 -28.79
CA GLY A 20 -35.39 22.44 -28.83
C GLY A 20 -33.89 22.09 -28.80
N GLY A 21 -33.05 22.86 -29.49
CA GLY A 21 -31.59 22.66 -29.52
C GLY A 21 -30.89 22.96 -28.20
N THR A 22 -31.38 23.94 -27.45
CA THR A 22 -30.80 24.32 -26.13
C THR A 22 -31.14 23.33 -25.02
N LEU A 23 -32.34 22.72 -25.05
CA LEU A 23 -32.70 21.66 -24.09
C LEU A 23 -31.96 20.35 -24.35
N LEU A 24 -31.78 19.95 -25.62
CA LEU A 24 -30.97 18.78 -25.99
C LEU A 24 -29.49 19.00 -25.69
N GLY A 25 -28.95 20.18 -26.02
CA GLY A 25 -27.58 20.57 -25.68
C GLY A 25 -27.32 20.52 -24.18
N GLY A 26 -28.25 21.05 -23.36
CA GLY A 26 -28.18 21.01 -21.90
C GLY A 26 -28.17 19.59 -21.33
N LEU A 27 -28.99 18.67 -21.85
CA LEU A 27 -29.01 17.27 -21.40
C LEU A 27 -27.73 16.50 -21.74
N ILE A 28 -27.17 16.72 -22.94
CA ILE A 28 -25.92 16.08 -23.37
C ILE A 28 -24.75 16.65 -22.58
N GLN A 29 -24.71 17.97 -22.41
CA GLN A 29 -23.67 18.67 -21.66
C GLN A 29 -23.73 18.31 -20.17
N GLN A 30 -24.92 18.23 -19.57
CA GLN A 30 -25.11 17.78 -18.19
C GLN A 30 -24.67 16.32 -17.98
N ARG A 31 -24.98 15.41 -18.93
CA ARG A 31 -24.52 14.02 -18.85
C ARG A 31 -23.01 13.89 -18.99
N HIS A 32 -22.39 14.67 -19.88
CA HIS A 32 -20.93 14.72 -19.97
C HIS A 32 -20.30 15.30 -18.71
N GLN A 33 -20.85 16.38 -18.16
CA GLN A 33 -20.34 17.04 -16.95
C GLN A 33 -20.47 16.15 -15.71
N VAL A 34 -21.52 15.33 -15.62
CA VAL A 34 -21.67 14.33 -14.56
C VAL A 34 -20.68 13.16 -14.75
N ARG A 35 -20.35 12.78 -15.99
CA ARG A 35 -19.32 11.77 -16.26
C ARG A 35 -17.93 12.27 -15.91
N THR A 36 -17.54 13.46 -16.37
CA THR A 36 -16.24 14.05 -16.07
C THR A 36 -16.07 14.30 -14.57
N THR A 37 -17.08 14.85 -13.88
CA THR A 37 -16.98 15.03 -12.42
C THR A 37 -16.92 13.70 -11.64
N ARG A 38 -17.48 12.60 -12.17
CA ARG A 38 -17.32 11.27 -11.57
C ARG A 38 -15.93 10.70 -11.80
N GLU A 39 -15.38 10.89 -12.99
CA GLU A 39 -14.02 10.48 -13.36
C GLU A 39 -12.99 11.26 -12.53
N GLU A 40 -13.10 12.59 -12.46
CA GLU A 40 -12.26 13.44 -11.61
C GLU A 40 -12.33 13.04 -10.12
N ARG A 41 -13.53 12.71 -9.62
CA ARG A 41 -13.69 12.19 -8.24
C ARG A 41 -13.12 10.78 -8.05
N ALA A 42 -13.04 9.96 -9.10
CA ALA A 42 -12.42 8.65 -9.04
C ALA A 42 -10.89 8.79 -9.05
N GLU A 43 -10.35 9.64 -9.92
CA GLU A 43 -8.92 9.96 -10.00
C GLU A 43 -8.41 10.63 -8.71
N ALA A 44 -9.15 11.60 -8.18
CA ALA A 44 -8.81 12.25 -6.90
C ALA A 44 -8.75 11.23 -5.75
N ARG A 45 -9.71 10.30 -5.70
CA ARG A 45 -9.71 9.21 -4.70
C ARG A 45 -8.55 8.24 -4.93
N ALA A 46 -8.24 7.89 -6.18
CA ALA A 46 -7.10 7.03 -6.49
C ALA A 46 -5.77 7.66 -6.07
N SER A 47 -5.58 8.95 -6.39
CA SER A 47 -4.39 9.71 -5.97
C SER A 47 -4.27 9.84 -4.45
N GLU A 48 -5.39 10.06 -3.74
CA GLU A 48 -5.41 10.12 -2.29
C GLU A 48 -5.04 8.76 -1.65
N VAL A 49 -5.58 7.65 -2.20
CA VAL A 49 -5.25 6.29 -1.77
C VAL A 49 -3.77 5.98 -2.01
N GLU A 50 -3.23 6.37 -3.17
CA GLU A 50 -1.81 6.20 -3.47
C GLU A 50 -0.91 6.99 -2.52
N SER A 51 -1.25 8.26 -2.24
CA SER A 51 -0.51 9.09 -1.30
C SER A 51 -0.54 8.53 0.12
N ARG A 52 -1.70 8.05 0.59
CA ARG A 52 -1.81 7.38 1.89
C ARG A 52 -1.02 6.07 1.92
N GLY A 53 -1.09 5.30 0.83
CA GLY A 53 -0.34 4.05 0.64
C GLY A 53 1.17 4.26 0.77
N ARG A 54 1.70 5.33 0.16
CA ARG A 54 3.11 5.70 0.32
C ARG A 54 3.46 6.07 1.76
N GLY A 55 2.64 6.88 2.43
CA GLY A 55 2.89 7.26 3.82
C GLY A 55 2.93 6.08 4.79
N VAL A 56 2.03 5.10 4.63
CA VAL A 56 2.04 3.89 5.48
C VAL A 56 3.20 2.96 5.12
N ALA A 57 3.60 2.87 3.83
CA ALA A 57 4.77 2.11 3.40
C ALA A 57 6.08 2.72 3.94
N GLU A 58 6.23 4.04 3.93
CA GLU A 58 7.38 4.74 4.53
C GLU A 58 7.51 4.46 6.03
N LYS A 59 6.37 4.44 6.74
CA LYS A 59 6.33 4.10 8.16
C LYS A 59 6.75 2.65 8.40
N ALA A 60 6.17 1.70 7.66
CA ALA A 60 6.58 0.29 7.74
C ALA A 60 8.08 0.11 7.47
N LEU A 61 8.63 0.82 6.47
CA LEU A 61 10.05 0.76 6.13
C LEU A 61 10.93 1.33 7.26
N THR A 62 10.48 2.41 7.90
CA THR A 62 11.16 3.01 9.05
C THR A 62 11.25 2.03 10.22
N GLU A 63 10.15 1.34 10.53
CA GLU A 63 10.13 0.31 11.59
C GLU A 63 11.06 -0.86 11.26
N LEU A 64 11.07 -1.34 10.00
CA LEU A 64 11.98 -2.40 9.57
C LEU A 64 13.45 -2.00 9.67
N TYR A 65 13.81 -0.76 9.34
CA TYR A 65 15.17 -0.27 9.56
C TYR A 65 15.50 -0.18 11.05
N GLY A 66 14.53 0.20 11.88
CA GLY A 66 14.67 0.13 13.34
C GLY A 66 14.96 -1.30 13.80
N LEU A 67 14.16 -2.27 13.33
CA LEU A 67 14.32 -3.69 13.65
C LEU A 67 15.70 -4.21 13.24
N ARG A 68 16.19 -3.82 12.07
CA ARG A 68 17.53 -4.20 11.61
C ARG A 68 18.61 -3.63 12.52
N ARG A 69 18.52 -2.35 12.89
CA ARG A 69 19.47 -1.75 13.84
C ARG A 69 19.43 -2.46 15.19
N HIS A 70 18.22 -2.81 15.66
CA HIS A 70 18.04 -3.58 16.88
C HIS A 70 18.67 -4.97 16.79
N ALA A 71 18.56 -5.66 15.65
CA ALA A 71 19.25 -6.92 15.41
C ALA A 71 20.76 -6.79 15.65
N MET A 72 21.37 -5.71 15.14
CA MET A 72 22.80 -5.43 15.30
C MET A 72 23.22 -5.03 16.72
N THR A 73 22.28 -4.83 17.66
CA THR A 73 22.60 -4.58 19.07
C THR A 73 22.92 -5.85 19.87
N TRP A 74 22.70 -7.02 19.26
CA TRP A 74 23.05 -8.30 19.85
C TRP A 74 24.53 -8.37 20.24
N LYS A 75 24.81 -9.01 21.38
CA LYS A 75 26.16 -9.21 21.88
C LYS A 75 26.29 -10.59 22.52
N VAL A 76 27.37 -11.28 22.19
CA VAL A 76 27.77 -12.51 22.88
C VAL A 76 27.94 -12.20 24.37
N GLY A 77 27.37 -13.04 25.22
CA GLY A 77 27.44 -12.90 26.68
C GLY A 77 26.29 -12.11 27.32
N MET A 78 25.25 -11.72 26.56
CA MET A 78 24.00 -11.23 27.15
C MET A 78 23.43 -12.24 28.15
N SER A 79 23.03 -11.75 29.32
CA SER A 79 22.31 -12.52 30.33
C SER A 79 20.97 -13.02 29.78
N SER A 80 20.38 -14.03 30.43
CA SER A 80 19.08 -14.57 29.98
C SER A 80 17.99 -13.50 29.91
N ASP A 81 17.98 -12.55 30.84
CA ASP A 81 16.99 -11.47 30.87
C ASP A 81 17.20 -10.46 29.73
N GLU A 82 18.45 -10.10 29.44
CA GLU A 82 18.79 -9.26 28.30
C GLU A 82 18.40 -9.90 26.98
N ARG A 83 18.65 -11.21 26.82
CA ARG A 83 18.24 -11.97 25.62
C ARG A 83 16.72 -11.98 25.45
N ASN A 84 15.99 -12.28 26.52
CA ASN A 84 14.53 -12.26 26.51
C ASN A 84 13.98 -10.87 26.15
N GLN A 85 14.57 -9.81 26.71
CA GLN A 85 14.19 -8.44 26.40
C GLN A 85 14.51 -8.07 24.95
N TRP A 86 15.68 -8.48 24.44
CA TRP A 86 16.09 -8.24 23.07
C TRP A 86 15.13 -8.89 22.07
N VAL A 87 14.75 -10.16 22.27
CA VAL A 87 13.75 -10.84 21.43
C VAL A 87 12.38 -10.18 21.54
N LYS A 88 11.93 -9.82 22.75
CA LYS A 88 10.64 -9.17 22.96
C LYS A 88 10.53 -7.84 22.21
N ILE A 89 11.58 -7.01 22.26
CA ILE A 89 11.63 -5.74 21.52
C ILE A 89 11.58 -6.01 20.02
N ALA A 90 12.37 -6.97 19.53
CA ALA A 90 12.37 -7.32 18.11
C ALA A 90 10.99 -7.75 17.60
N HIS A 91 10.28 -8.57 18.39
CA HIS A 91 8.92 -8.99 18.08
C HIS A 91 7.95 -7.81 17.98
N ALA A 92 7.98 -6.89 18.95
CA ALA A 92 7.12 -5.71 18.91
C ALA A 92 7.38 -4.84 17.66
N MET A 93 8.65 -4.64 17.30
CA MET A 93 9.01 -3.88 16.09
C MET A 93 8.60 -4.60 14.80
N ALA A 94 8.67 -5.93 14.77
CA ALA A 94 8.17 -6.74 13.65
C ALA A 94 6.65 -6.63 13.53
N ASP A 95 5.91 -6.68 14.65
CA ASP A 95 4.45 -6.53 14.69
C ASP A 95 4.02 -5.14 14.22
N ASP A 96 4.71 -4.08 14.65
CA ASP A 96 4.46 -2.70 14.21
C ASP A 96 4.71 -2.55 12.70
N SER A 97 5.79 -3.17 12.18
CA SER A 97 6.10 -3.17 10.76
C SER A 97 5.01 -3.88 9.94
N GLU A 98 4.56 -5.05 10.40
CA GLU A 98 3.51 -5.85 9.77
C GLU A 98 2.17 -5.11 9.75
N LEU A 99 1.80 -4.48 10.88
CA LEU A 99 0.57 -3.69 11.00
C LEU A 99 0.56 -2.51 10.02
N ASN A 100 1.67 -1.77 9.92
CA ASN A 100 1.75 -0.65 8.98
C ASN A 100 1.69 -1.13 7.52
N ALA A 101 2.35 -2.25 7.20
CA ALA A 101 2.32 -2.82 5.86
C ALA A 101 0.94 -3.37 5.46
N ALA A 102 0.17 -3.89 6.43
CA ALA A 102 -1.20 -4.36 6.21
C ALA A 102 -2.14 -3.26 5.70
N LEU A 103 -1.82 -1.99 5.97
CA LEU A 103 -2.60 -0.82 5.55
C LEU A 103 -2.25 -0.32 4.13
N ILE A 104 -1.24 -0.89 3.47
CA ILE A 104 -0.86 -0.52 2.11
C ILE A 104 -1.95 -0.99 1.13
N PRO A 105 -2.60 -0.11 0.37
CA PRO A 105 -3.70 -0.48 -0.53
C PRO A 105 -3.20 -1.28 -1.74
N GLY A 106 -3.98 -2.29 -2.16
CA GLY A 106 -3.72 -3.05 -3.40
C GLY A 106 -2.41 -3.86 -3.43
N ALA A 107 -1.82 -4.13 -2.27
CA ALA A 107 -0.53 -4.80 -2.13
C ALA A 107 -0.65 -6.22 -1.55
N ASP A 108 -1.60 -7.02 -2.03
CA ASP A 108 -1.88 -8.36 -1.49
C ASP A 108 -0.64 -9.27 -1.47
N GLU A 109 0.04 -9.39 -2.61
CA GLU A 109 1.25 -10.22 -2.72
C GLU A 109 2.35 -9.74 -1.75
N LEU A 110 2.56 -8.42 -1.66
CA LEU A 110 3.52 -7.86 -0.71
C LEU A 110 3.15 -8.20 0.74
N ARG A 111 1.88 -8.04 1.12
CA ARG A 111 1.44 -8.29 2.49
C ARG A 111 1.68 -9.73 2.90
N GLU A 112 1.32 -10.68 2.04
CA GLU A 112 1.53 -12.10 2.27
C GLU A 112 3.02 -12.44 2.38
N ARG A 113 3.82 -11.98 1.41
CA ARG A 113 5.28 -12.20 1.39
C ARG A 113 5.97 -11.57 2.60
N LEU A 114 5.58 -10.36 3.00
CA LEU A 114 6.16 -9.67 4.14
C LEU A 114 5.77 -10.33 5.46
N GLN A 115 4.55 -10.84 5.58
CA GLN A 115 4.11 -11.63 6.74
C GLN A 115 4.99 -12.88 6.91
N ASP A 116 5.20 -13.63 5.83
CA ASP A 116 6.04 -14.84 5.86
C ASP A 116 7.52 -14.50 6.16
N ALA A 117 8.04 -13.42 5.56
CA ALA A 117 9.40 -12.93 5.83
C ALA A 117 9.59 -12.46 7.28
N LEU A 118 8.60 -11.77 7.87
CA LEU A 118 8.64 -11.33 9.26
C LEU A 118 8.46 -12.49 10.24
N SER A 119 7.69 -13.52 9.89
CA SER A 119 7.65 -14.78 10.65
C SER A 119 9.04 -15.43 10.71
N ALA A 120 9.73 -15.49 9.57
CA ALA A 120 11.11 -16.01 9.49
C ALA A 120 12.07 -15.16 10.34
N ALA A 121 11.98 -13.83 10.24
CA ALA A 121 12.79 -12.92 11.05
C ALA A 121 12.58 -13.15 12.56
N ARG A 122 11.33 -13.23 13.03
CA ARG A 122 11.01 -13.52 14.44
C ARG A 122 11.65 -14.83 14.92
N LYS A 123 11.56 -15.91 14.13
CA LYS A 123 12.25 -17.18 14.45
C LYS A 123 13.77 -17.01 14.47
N SER A 124 14.33 -16.24 13.54
CA SER A 124 15.77 -15.96 13.52
C SER A 124 16.24 -15.14 14.72
N PHE A 125 15.43 -14.22 15.26
CA PHE A 125 15.72 -13.57 16.55
C PHE A 125 15.78 -14.58 17.70
N PHE A 126 14.89 -15.57 17.74
CA PHE A 126 14.99 -16.63 18.74
C PHE A 126 16.26 -17.48 18.59
N VAL A 127 16.58 -17.90 17.37
CA VAL A 127 17.79 -18.68 17.08
C VAL A 127 19.04 -17.89 17.47
N ASP A 128 19.15 -16.64 17.05
CA ASP A 128 20.29 -15.79 17.40
C ASP A 128 20.41 -15.58 18.91
N ALA A 129 19.30 -15.45 19.63
CA ALA A 129 19.33 -15.27 21.08
C ALA A 129 19.73 -16.54 21.85
N PHE A 130 19.19 -17.70 21.46
CA PHE A 130 19.22 -18.90 22.32
C PHE A 130 20.05 -20.04 21.77
N GLU A 131 20.31 -20.06 20.47
CA GLU A 131 20.98 -21.16 19.78
C GLU A 131 22.32 -20.74 19.15
N SER A 132 22.53 -19.44 18.91
CA SER A 132 23.79 -18.91 18.38
C SER A 132 24.74 -18.45 19.50
N GLU A 133 26.01 -18.84 19.39
CA GLU A 133 27.11 -18.33 20.22
C GLU A 133 27.84 -17.14 19.57
N HIS A 134 27.38 -16.67 18.41
CA HIS A 134 28.05 -15.65 17.58
C HIS A 134 27.17 -14.39 17.39
N GLU A 135 27.58 -13.47 16.50
CA GLU A 135 26.81 -12.28 16.11
C GLU A 135 25.44 -12.64 15.49
N ALA A 136 24.48 -11.69 15.52
CA ALA A 136 23.09 -11.89 15.06
C ALA A 136 22.97 -11.87 13.52
N TYR A 137 23.57 -12.86 12.87
CA TYR A 137 23.61 -12.96 11.43
C TYR A 137 22.24 -13.30 10.83
N MET A 138 21.45 -14.18 11.47
CA MET A 138 20.20 -14.64 10.88
C MET A 138 19.11 -13.59 10.95
N ALA A 139 18.95 -12.95 12.11
CA ALA A 139 17.98 -11.88 12.33
C ALA A 139 18.29 -10.67 11.46
N GLU A 140 19.57 -10.30 11.31
CA GLU A 140 19.96 -9.20 10.40
C GLU A 140 19.60 -9.53 8.95
N PHE A 141 19.94 -10.73 8.48
CA PHE A 141 19.68 -11.15 7.11
C PHE A 141 18.18 -11.18 6.79
N ASP A 142 17.37 -11.84 7.63
CA ASP A 142 15.93 -11.98 7.38
C ASP A 142 15.21 -10.63 7.48
N THR A 143 15.61 -9.77 8.42
CA THR A 143 15.10 -8.39 8.46
C THR A 143 15.52 -7.58 7.23
N GLY A 144 16.75 -7.77 6.75
CA GLY A 144 17.25 -7.17 5.51
C GLY A 144 16.43 -7.58 4.29
N HIS A 145 15.98 -8.83 4.24
CA HIS A 145 15.08 -9.32 3.19
C HIS A 145 13.69 -8.66 3.27
N SER A 146 13.11 -8.52 4.46
CA SER A 146 11.85 -7.77 4.65
C SER A 146 11.96 -6.32 4.17
N ILE A 147 13.09 -5.65 4.46
CA ILE A 147 13.38 -4.31 3.92
C ILE A 147 13.43 -4.33 2.40
N ALA A 148 14.06 -5.34 1.79
CA ALA A 148 14.18 -5.46 0.35
C ALA A 148 12.82 -5.63 -0.34
N LEU A 149 11.92 -6.44 0.23
CA LEU A 149 10.54 -6.62 -0.26
C LEU A 149 9.80 -5.28 -0.32
N LEU A 150 9.75 -4.57 0.82
CA LEU A 150 9.03 -3.30 0.90
C LEU A 150 9.67 -2.21 0.04
N SER A 151 11.01 -2.18 -0.02
CA SER A 151 11.73 -1.24 -0.88
C SER A 151 11.47 -1.49 -2.38
N ALA A 152 11.37 -2.76 -2.80
CA ALA A 152 11.04 -3.10 -4.19
C ALA A 152 9.63 -2.65 -4.54
N TYR A 153 8.67 -2.89 -3.65
CA TYR A 153 7.31 -2.37 -3.81
C TYR A 153 7.29 -0.84 -3.92
N MET A 154 7.99 -0.12 -3.04
CA MET A 154 8.02 1.34 -3.04
C MET A 154 8.68 1.94 -4.29
N ARG A 155 9.59 1.21 -4.95
CA ARG A 155 10.17 1.60 -6.25
C ARG A 155 9.24 1.32 -7.43
N GLY A 156 8.17 0.53 -7.22
CA GLY A 156 7.32 0.04 -8.31
C GLY A 156 8.00 -1.05 -9.15
N ASP A 157 8.91 -1.83 -8.56
CA ASP A 157 9.58 -2.93 -9.25
C ASP A 157 8.54 -3.96 -9.73
N HIS A 158 8.70 -4.48 -10.94
CA HIS A 158 7.75 -5.43 -11.54
C HIS A 158 7.68 -6.79 -10.82
N ALA A 159 8.66 -7.10 -10.00
CA ALA A 159 8.73 -8.34 -9.24
C ALA A 159 9.34 -8.10 -7.87
N LEU A 160 8.78 -8.76 -6.85
CA LEU A 160 9.36 -8.78 -5.52
C LEU A 160 10.61 -9.66 -5.49
N PRO A 161 11.56 -9.38 -4.57
CA PRO A 161 12.69 -10.25 -4.29
C PRO A 161 12.31 -11.73 -4.16
N ILE A 162 13.18 -12.59 -4.70
CA ILE A 162 13.01 -14.05 -4.67
C ILE A 162 12.88 -14.50 -3.21
N PRO A 163 11.88 -15.33 -2.87
CA PRO A 163 11.69 -15.75 -1.50
C PRO A 163 12.85 -16.59 -0.99
N THR A 164 13.28 -16.30 0.23
CA THR A 164 14.34 -17.05 0.92
C THR A 164 13.85 -18.45 1.29
N LEU A 165 14.77 -19.37 1.59
CA LEU A 165 14.38 -20.73 2.01
C LEU A 165 13.57 -20.71 3.32
N ARG A 166 13.92 -19.84 4.26
CA ARG A 166 13.21 -19.70 5.54
C ARG A 166 11.81 -19.13 5.31
N GLU A 167 11.68 -18.07 4.51
CA GLU A 167 10.38 -17.51 4.14
C GLU A 167 9.46 -18.54 3.45
N ARG A 168 9.98 -19.33 2.51
CA ARG A 168 9.16 -20.39 1.87
C ARG A 168 8.67 -21.43 2.87
N ARG A 169 9.47 -21.74 3.88
CA ARG A 169 9.06 -22.66 4.95
C ARG A 169 7.92 -22.06 5.77
N GLU A 170 7.99 -20.76 6.10
CA GLU A 170 6.90 -20.06 6.78
C GLU A 170 5.61 -20.07 5.96
N GLY A 171 5.71 -19.78 4.65
CA GLY A 171 4.57 -19.84 3.75
C GLY A 171 3.91 -21.23 3.73
N ALA A 172 4.72 -22.28 3.58
CA ALA A 172 4.21 -23.66 3.62
C ALA A 172 3.57 -24.03 4.98
N GLU A 173 4.16 -23.58 6.09
CA GLU A 173 3.59 -23.79 7.44
C GLU A 173 2.29 -22.99 7.66
N ARG A 174 2.12 -21.84 7.02
CA ARG A 174 0.88 -21.05 7.04
C ARG A 174 -0.20 -21.71 6.20
N GLU A 175 0.11 -22.11 4.97
CA GLU A 175 -0.81 -22.83 4.08
C GLU A 175 -1.35 -24.10 4.75
N ALA A 176 -0.45 -24.91 5.31
CA ALA A 176 -0.84 -26.13 6.03
C ALA A 176 -1.75 -25.89 7.24
N ARG A 177 -1.70 -24.70 7.86
CA ARG A 177 -2.61 -24.32 8.97
C ARG A 177 -3.97 -23.82 8.48
N GLN A 178 -4.06 -23.31 7.26
CA GLN A 178 -5.31 -22.83 6.66
C GLN A 178 -6.15 -23.98 6.10
N ASP A 179 -5.51 -25.10 5.76
CA ASP A 179 -6.16 -26.32 5.25
C ASP A 179 -6.69 -27.26 6.36
N LEU A 180 -6.54 -26.89 7.64
CA LEU A 180 -7.03 -27.61 8.83
C LEU A 180 -8.35 -27.02 9.35
#